data_AF-A0A7Y9XU26-F1
#
_entry.id   AF-A0A7Y9XU26-F1
#
_cell.length_a   1.000
_cell.length_b   1.000
_cell.length_c   1.000
_cell.angle_alpha   90.00
_cell.angle_beta   90.00
_cell.angle_gamma   90.00
#
_symmetry.space_group_name_H-M   'P 1'
#
loop_
_entity.id
_entity.type
_entity.pdbx_description
1 polymer ?
#
loop_
_entity_poly.entity_id
_entity_poly.type
_entity_poly.pdbx_seq_one_letter_code
_entity_poly.pdbx_strand_id
1 'polypeptide(L)'
;MNVKGTVGSQLPRGSSTRLGMLLGITLSSLALAACVPLAAPNQGYYAGQAQPASPQAMMLEMRRAHDEMFAQIKTSGKAILIVPTASLDGTTDFQNNDSIAEFLRLRSGVTEWTNTSRPSSKFFVGYDSSNEPDENDPSRSYFQLVFGRTLYKIFVIEPGRYTITGVSYVLPRTAAFEAPGGRNIKPSSLGHLMLKAQKIDEFERGQKWEDASYRTETVEEDYCTSVRVVNNECMSRAKTSYDVKRQTSEAGWVPSIQQRTFEARNVTATINKEFASFDIAAGEVVVTDGLFAEPPAAVLRNKSCKQADQERMRCELEQVTLVQLLGEVEEVRNSQNPADYGLPKLANILSELTYRQIDIKARETPGKSVWGPSYTLKAK
;
A
#
# COMPACT_ATOMS: atom_id res chain seq x y z
N MET A 1 -43.10 19.91 -39.01
CA MET A 1 -44.26 19.58 -39.87
C MET A 1 -44.37 18.06 -39.96
N ASN A 2 -45.60 17.58 -39.78
CA ASN A 2 -46.11 16.21 -39.79
C ASN A 2 -45.84 15.28 -38.59
N VAL A 3 -46.97 14.72 -38.16
CA VAL A 3 -47.34 14.05 -36.92
C VAL A 3 -47.85 12.64 -37.26
N LYS A 4 -47.60 11.66 -36.38
CA LYS A 4 -48.42 10.46 -36.03
C LYS A 4 -47.57 9.64 -35.03
N GLY A 5 -47.93 9.39 -33.76
CA GLY A 5 -49.15 8.78 -33.21
C GLY A 5 -49.17 7.28 -33.57
N THR A 6 -49.16 6.26 -32.69
CA THR A 6 -49.79 6.08 -31.37
C THR A 6 -49.24 4.83 -30.66
N VAL A 7 -49.46 4.79 -29.33
CA VAL A 7 -49.18 3.79 -28.27
C VAL A 7 -49.85 2.41 -28.46
N GLY A 8 -49.27 1.36 -27.86
CA GLY A 8 -49.98 0.10 -27.52
C GLY A 8 -49.16 -0.87 -26.66
N SER A 9 -49.56 -1.07 -25.40
CA SER A 9 -49.09 -2.07 -24.43
C SER A 9 -49.93 -3.35 -24.49
N GLN A 10 -49.39 -4.53 -24.14
CA GLN A 10 -50.14 -5.65 -23.51
C GLN A 10 -49.26 -6.85 -23.08
N LEU A 11 -49.65 -7.44 -21.95
CA LEU A 11 -49.20 -8.69 -21.31
C LEU A 11 -49.57 -9.97 -22.09
N PRO A 12 -49.05 -11.14 -21.68
CA PRO A 12 -49.95 -12.25 -21.30
C PRO A 12 -49.56 -12.94 -19.98
N ARG A 13 -50.50 -13.25 -19.06
CA ARG A 13 -51.36 -14.47 -18.95
C ARG A 13 -50.61 -15.76 -18.58
N GLY A 14 -50.97 -16.34 -17.43
CA GLY A 14 -50.58 -17.69 -17.01
C GLY A 14 -51.59 -18.77 -17.37
N SER A 15 -51.23 -20.04 -17.12
CA SER A 15 -52.18 -21.15 -16.96
C SER A 15 -51.52 -22.37 -16.27
N SER A 16 -52.32 -22.99 -15.40
CA SER A 16 -52.12 -24.20 -14.59
C SER A 16 -52.02 -25.49 -15.44
N THR A 17 -51.55 -26.64 -14.88
CA THR A 17 -52.36 -27.86 -14.57
C THR A 17 -51.52 -29.11 -14.20
N ARG A 18 -51.72 -29.59 -12.95
CA ARG A 18 -51.80 -30.93 -12.30
C ARG A 18 -51.16 -32.26 -12.82
N LEU A 19 -51.08 -33.17 -11.83
CA LEU A 19 -51.03 -34.66 -11.78
C LEU A 19 -49.62 -35.29 -11.85
N GLY A 20 -49.15 -36.18 -10.96
CA GLY A 20 -49.70 -36.85 -9.78
C GLY A 20 -49.08 -38.26 -9.67
N MET A 21 -48.58 -38.69 -8.49
CA MET A 21 -48.81 -40.01 -7.89
C MET A 21 -48.10 -40.14 -6.54
N LEU A 22 -48.88 -40.47 -5.51
CA LEU A 22 -48.45 -40.88 -4.17
C LEU A 22 -48.32 -42.40 -4.13
N LEU A 23 -47.25 -42.90 -3.52
CA LEU A 23 -47.21 -44.21 -2.87
C LEU A 23 -46.49 -44.01 -1.54
N GLY A 24 -47.23 -44.17 -0.45
CA GLY A 24 -46.70 -44.08 0.91
C GLY A 24 -46.28 -45.44 1.43
N ILE A 25 -45.25 -45.46 2.28
CA ILE A 25 -45.11 -46.39 3.40
C ILE A 25 -44.49 -45.61 4.57
N THR A 26 -45.22 -45.58 5.67
CA THR A 26 -44.86 -45.07 7.00
C THR A 26 -43.88 -46.01 7.71
N LEU A 27 -42.91 -45.49 8.48
CA LEU A 27 -42.62 -45.92 9.86
C LEU A 27 -41.40 -45.17 10.45
N SER A 28 -41.71 -44.28 11.39
CA SER A 28 -41.08 -44.14 12.71
C SER A 28 -39.55 -44.21 12.84
N SER A 29 -38.92 -43.07 13.06
CA SER A 29 -37.72 -42.96 13.91
C SER A 29 -37.68 -41.57 14.54
N LEU A 30 -37.71 -41.53 15.88
CA LEU A 30 -37.47 -40.33 16.66
C LEU A 30 -36.05 -39.80 16.36
N ALA A 31 -35.96 -38.58 15.86
CA ALA A 31 -34.72 -37.79 15.94
C ALA A 31 -34.96 -36.67 16.96
N LEU A 32 -34.30 -36.82 18.11
CA LEU A 32 -34.12 -35.76 19.10
C LEU A 32 -33.60 -34.50 18.40
N ALA A 33 -34.36 -33.43 18.49
CA ALA A 33 -33.92 -32.09 18.15
C ALA A 33 -32.83 -31.68 19.15
N ALA A 34 -31.57 -31.97 18.82
CA ALA A 34 -30.45 -31.26 19.40
C ALA A 34 -30.30 -29.95 18.62
N CYS A 35 -30.64 -28.83 19.27
CA CYS A 35 -30.20 -27.51 18.84
C CYS A 35 -28.68 -27.51 18.77
N VAL A 36 -28.12 -27.67 17.57
CA VAL A 36 -26.71 -27.37 17.30
C VAL A 36 -26.63 -25.85 17.21
N PRO A 37 -25.94 -25.14 18.11
CA PRO A 37 -25.69 -23.73 17.89
C PRO A 37 -24.83 -23.59 16.64
N LEU A 38 -25.33 -22.85 15.65
CA LEU A 38 -24.56 -22.36 14.50
C LEU A 38 -23.37 -21.56 15.06
N ALA A 39 -22.18 -22.17 15.03
CA ALA A 39 -20.95 -21.47 15.33
C ALA A 39 -20.70 -20.40 14.26
N ALA A 40 -20.48 -19.16 14.69
CA ALA A 40 -20.08 -18.08 13.80
C ALA A 40 -18.73 -18.40 13.13
N PRO A 41 -18.56 -18.13 11.82
CA PRO A 41 -17.28 -18.31 11.16
C PRO A 41 -16.39 -17.11 11.50
N ASN A 42 -15.64 -17.20 12.60
CA ASN A 42 -14.47 -16.38 12.91
C ASN A 42 -13.85 -16.88 14.21
N GLN A 43 -13.03 -17.94 14.12
CA GLN A 43 -12.08 -18.31 15.16
C GLN A 43 -10.77 -18.73 14.49
N GLY A 44 -9.99 -17.74 14.06
CA GLY A 44 -8.54 -17.92 13.92
C GLY A 44 -7.91 -18.01 15.31
N TYR A 45 -6.86 -18.83 15.46
CA TYR A 45 -5.93 -19.13 16.58
C TYR A 45 -6.26 -18.88 18.08
N TYR A 46 -7.36 -18.23 18.46
CA TYR A 46 -7.73 -17.81 19.81
C TYR A 46 -9.05 -18.44 20.27
N ALA A 47 -9.24 -19.74 20.05
CA ALA A 47 -10.27 -20.49 20.76
C ALA A 47 -9.74 -20.84 22.17
N GLY A 48 -9.83 -19.89 23.12
CA GLY A 48 -9.63 -20.19 24.55
C GLY A 48 -8.72 -19.27 25.37
N GLN A 49 -8.31 -18.10 24.86
CA GLN A 49 -7.55 -17.12 25.66
C GLN A 49 -8.41 -15.94 26.12
N ALA A 50 -8.14 -15.44 27.32
CA ALA A 50 -8.83 -14.28 27.89
C ALA A 50 -8.63 -13.05 26.99
N GLN A 51 -9.71 -12.32 26.70
CA GLN A 51 -9.63 -11.13 25.86
C GLN A 51 -8.64 -10.11 26.47
N PRO A 52 -7.74 -9.53 25.66
CA PRO A 52 -6.70 -8.63 26.16
C PRO A 52 -7.32 -7.38 26.80
N ALA A 53 -6.79 -6.98 27.95
CA ALA A 53 -7.34 -5.92 28.80
C ALA A 53 -7.28 -4.51 28.19
N SER A 54 -6.54 -4.32 27.09
CA SER A 54 -6.44 -3.05 26.34
C SER A 54 -5.90 -3.25 24.92
N PRO A 55 -6.08 -2.28 24.00
CA PRO A 55 -5.46 -2.31 22.67
C PRO A 55 -3.93 -2.46 22.72
N GLN A 56 -3.28 -1.91 23.75
CA GLN A 56 -1.83 -2.01 23.95
C GLN A 56 -1.42 -3.43 24.34
N ALA A 57 -2.21 -4.10 25.19
CA ALA A 57 -1.99 -5.49 25.54
C ALA A 57 -2.16 -6.41 24.34
N MET A 58 -3.17 -6.15 23.49
CA MET A 58 -3.40 -6.88 22.24
C MET A 58 -2.21 -6.72 21.27
N MET A 59 -1.69 -5.50 21.09
CA MET A 59 -0.51 -5.26 20.25
C MET A 59 0.74 -5.98 20.77
N LEU A 60 0.94 -5.99 22.09
CA LEU A 60 2.06 -6.70 22.71
C LEU A 60 1.92 -8.22 22.54
N GLU A 61 0.71 -8.75 22.69
CA GLU A 61 0.41 -10.17 22.51
C GLU A 61 0.60 -10.60 21.05
N MET A 62 0.09 -9.83 20.09
CA MET A 62 0.34 -10.03 18.66
C MET A 62 1.84 -10.04 18.35
N ARG A 63 2.59 -9.11 18.95
CA ARG A 63 4.05 -9.05 18.76
C ARG A 63 4.76 -10.28 19.32
N ARG A 64 4.38 -10.75 20.51
CA ARG A 64 4.91 -11.99 21.09
C ARG A 64 4.56 -13.20 20.24
N ALA A 65 3.34 -13.28 19.72
CA ALA A 65 2.91 -14.36 18.82
C ALA A 65 3.73 -14.36 17.52
N HIS A 66 3.99 -13.20 16.93
CA HIS A 66 4.88 -13.07 15.77
C HIS A 66 6.31 -13.50 16.09
N ASP A 67 6.86 -13.11 17.24
CA ASP A 67 8.21 -13.54 17.66
C ASP A 67 8.28 -15.06 17.87
N GLU A 68 7.26 -15.66 18.49
CA GLU A 68 7.15 -17.12 18.67
C GLU A 68 7.10 -17.87 17.35
N MET A 69 6.37 -17.36 16.36
CA MET A 69 6.30 -17.95 15.02
C MET A 69 7.71 -18.09 14.42
N PHE A 70 8.58 -17.09 14.58
CA PHE A 70 9.95 -17.14 14.05
C PHE A 70 10.74 -18.34 14.62
N ALA A 71 10.65 -18.59 15.93
CA ALA A 71 11.34 -19.73 16.54
C ALA A 71 10.90 -21.10 15.98
N GLN A 72 9.69 -21.18 15.41
CA GLN A 72 9.13 -22.42 14.87
C GLN A 72 9.38 -22.62 13.37
N ILE A 73 10.06 -21.68 12.69
CA ILE A 73 10.23 -21.72 11.23
C ILE A 73 10.99 -22.97 10.76
N LYS A 74 12.06 -23.35 11.48
CA LYS A 74 12.84 -24.56 11.16
C LYS A 74 11.98 -25.83 11.21
N THR A 75 10.97 -25.86 12.07
CA THR A 75 10.06 -27.00 12.23
C THR A 75 8.80 -26.92 11.37
N SER A 76 8.40 -25.72 10.92
CA SER A 76 7.18 -25.52 10.11
C SER A 76 7.38 -25.76 8.60
N GLY A 77 8.62 -26.04 8.19
CA GLY A 77 8.97 -26.28 6.78
C GLY A 77 8.97 -25.01 5.91
N LYS A 78 8.90 -23.82 6.53
CA LYS A 78 9.04 -22.52 5.85
C LYS A 78 10.50 -22.08 5.77
N ALA A 79 10.76 -20.99 5.07
CA ALA A 79 12.06 -20.33 5.04
C ALA A 79 11.91 -18.83 5.31
N ILE A 80 12.98 -18.19 5.79
CA ILE A 80 13.05 -16.73 5.92
C ILE A 80 13.84 -16.18 4.74
N LEU A 81 13.22 -15.24 4.04
CA LEU A 81 13.83 -14.51 2.94
C LEU A 81 13.91 -13.02 3.28
N ILE A 82 15.07 -12.42 3.08
CA ILE A 82 15.29 -10.99 3.21
C ILE A 82 15.59 -10.45 1.81
N VAL A 83 14.81 -9.47 1.35
CA VAL A 83 15.00 -8.85 0.03
C VAL A 83 15.14 -7.33 0.19
N PRO A 84 16.22 -6.72 -0.32
CA PRO A 84 16.36 -5.27 -0.31
C PRO A 84 15.46 -4.61 -1.35
N THR A 85 15.09 -3.38 -1.09
CA THR A 85 14.42 -2.45 -2.00
C THR A 85 14.86 -1.03 -1.71
N ALA A 86 14.48 -0.09 -2.57
CA ALA A 86 14.81 1.31 -2.38
C ALA A 86 14.26 1.83 -1.05
N SER A 87 15.14 2.30 -0.15
CA SER A 87 14.70 3.17 0.95
C SER A 87 14.56 4.59 0.43
N LEU A 88 13.42 5.20 0.75
CA LEU A 88 13.15 6.60 0.47
C LEU A 88 13.26 7.46 1.74
N ASP A 89 13.59 6.84 2.89
CA ASP A 89 13.69 7.51 4.18
C ASP A 89 14.83 8.54 4.16
N GLY A 90 14.52 9.77 4.58
CA GLY A 90 15.51 10.85 4.66
C GLY A 90 16.08 11.34 3.33
N THR A 91 15.59 10.86 2.19
CA THR A 91 16.07 11.24 0.84
C THR A 91 15.23 12.33 0.18
N THR A 92 14.04 12.62 0.72
CA THR A 92 13.05 13.51 0.11
C THR A 92 13.02 14.87 0.79
N ASP A 93 13.19 15.94 0.00
CA ASP A 93 12.88 17.29 0.45
C ASP A 93 11.37 17.56 0.36
N PHE A 94 10.66 17.39 1.49
CA PHE A 94 9.21 17.65 1.56
C PHE A 94 8.84 19.15 1.55
N GLN A 95 9.81 20.05 1.38
CA GLN A 95 9.55 21.45 1.06
C GLN A 95 9.52 21.71 -0.45
N ASN A 96 10.00 20.78 -1.28
CA ASN A 96 10.04 20.88 -2.72
C ASN A 96 8.93 20.01 -3.37
N ASN A 97 8.04 20.64 -4.15
CA ASN A 97 6.93 19.96 -4.81
C ASN A 97 7.39 18.89 -5.82
N ASP A 98 8.53 19.09 -6.51
CA ASP A 98 9.07 18.11 -7.45
C ASP A 98 9.63 16.88 -6.71
N SER A 99 10.28 17.09 -5.57
CA SER A 99 10.76 16.00 -4.70
C SER A 99 9.60 15.19 -4.11
N ILE A 100 8.48 15.84 -3.77
CA ILE A 100 7.26 15.14 -3.33
C ILE A 100 6.70 14.29 -4.48
N ALA A 101 6.58 14.84 -5.68
CA ALA A 101 6.08 14.10 -6.85
C ALA A 101 6.97 12.90 -7.18
N GLU A 102 8.29 13.07 -7.11
CA GLU A 102 9.26 11.99 -7.27
C GLU A 102 9.12 10.92 -6.19
N PHE A 103 9.00 11.31 -4.92
CA PHE A 103 8.75 10.38 -3.82
C PHE A 103 7.47 9.56 -4.04
N LEU A 104 6.36 10.21 -4.41
CA LEU A 104 5.08 9.55 -4.68
C LEU A 104 5.17 8.57 -5.85
N ARG A 105 5.96 8.88 -6.88
CA ARG A 105 6.25 7.96 -7.97
C ARG A 105 7.06 6.76 -7.47
N LEU A 106 8.21 7.00 -6.84
CA LEU A 106 9.16 5.96 -6.43
C LEU A 106 8.56 5.00 -5.39
N ARG A 107 7.82 5.51 -4.40
CA ARG A 107 7.25 4.69 -3.31
C ARG A 107 6.31 3.59 -3.80
N SER A 108 5.71 3.80 -4.98
CA SER A 108 4.74 2.89 -5.58
C SER A 108 5.37 1.69 -6.32
N GLY A 109 6.69 1.72 -6.57
CA GLY A 109 7.39 0.67 -7.30
C GLY A 109 7.43 -0.64 -6.54
N VAL A 110 6.84 -1.70 -7.11
CA VAL A 110 6.74 -3.03 -6.50
C VAL A 110 7.09 -4.11 -7.54
N THR A 111 7.83 -5.12 -7.09
CA THR A 111 8.14 -6.34 -7.84
C THR A 111 7.43 -7.53 -7.21
N GLU A 112 6.78 -8.35 -8.02
CA GLU A 112 6.10 -9.60 -7.63
C GLU A 112 6.99 -10.80 -7.92
N TRP A 113 7.28 -11.57 -6.87
CA TRP A 113 7.96 -12.85 -6.96
C TRP A 113 6.97 -13.98 -6.71
N THR A 114 7.00 -15.03 -7.54
CA THR A 114 6.06 -16.15 -7.46
C THR A 114 6.81 -17.48 -7.46
N ASN A 115 6.39 -18.39 -6.58
CA ASN A 115 6.88 -19.75 -6.57
C ASN A 115 6.41 -20.50 -7.83
N THR A 116 7.34 -21.08 -8.58
CA THR A 116 7.04 -21.72 -9.88
C THR A 116 6.17 -22.97 -9.74
N SER A 117 6.28 -23.66 -8.61
CA SER A 117 5.54 -24.89 -8.30
C SER A 117 4.25 -24.64 -7.50
N ARG A 118 4.13 -23.48 -6.84
CA ARG A 118 2.96 -23.08 -6.05
C ARG A 118 2.61 -21.62 -6.32
N PRO A 119 1.88 -21.30 -7.42
CA PRO A 119 1.62 -19.91 -7.80
C PRO A 119 0.84 -19.07 -6.77
N SER A 120 0.15 -19.70 -5.82
CA SER A 120 -0.47 -19.01 -4.68
C SER A 120 0.56 -18.47 -3.68
N SER A 121 1.77 -19.03 -3.65
CA SER A 121 2.90 -18.57 -2.85
C SER A 121 3.67 -17.50 -3.61
N LYS A 122 3.39 -16.26 -3.26
CA LYS A 122 4.00 -15.07 -3.86
C LYS A 122 4.28 -14.02 -2.80
N PHE A 123 5.18 -13.11 -3.09
CA PHE A 123 5.48 -11.97 -2.22
C PHE A 123 5.80 -10.71 -3.03
N PHE A 124 5.58 -9.55 -2.41
CA PHE A 124 5.70 -8.24 -3.06
C PHE A 124 6.77 -7.38 -2.39
N VAL A 125 7.75 -6.95 -3.17
CA VAL A 125 8.89 -6.17 -2.70
C VAL A 125 8.83 -4.76 -3.29
N GLY A 126 8.70 -3.76 -2.44
CA GLY A 126 8.66 -2.33 -2.79
C GLY A 126 8.66 -1.49 -1.52
N TYR A 127 8.85 -0.18 -1.61
CA TYR A 127 8.88 0.68 -0.41
C TYR A 127 7.55 0.62 0.36
N ASP A 128 6.43 0.90 -0.33
CA ASP A 128 5.09 0.87 0.27
C ASP A 128 4.45 -0.52 0.39
N SER A 129 5.13 -1.61 0.02
CA SER A 129 4.52 -2.94 0.22
C SER A 129 4.24 -3.18 1.70
N SER A 130 3.06 -3.73 2.03
CA SER A 130 2.61 -3.81 3.43
C SER A 130 3.58 -4.60 4.32
N ASN A 131 3.76 -4.12 5.55
CA ASN A 131 4.58 -4.75 6.61
C ASN A 131 3.71 -5.35 7.72
N GLU A 132 2.43 -5.57 7.45
CA GLU A 132 1.48 -6.17 8.37
C GLU A 132 1.01 -7.50 7.77
N PRO A 133 1.72 -8.61 8.05
CA PRO A 133 1.28 -9.92 7.62
C PRO A 133 -0.05 -10.21 8.34
N ASP A 134 -1.08 -10.48 7.55
CA ASP A 134 -2.29 -11.13 8.05
C ASP A 134 -2.01 -12.65 8.00
N GLU A 135 -2.57 -13.42 8.92
CA GLU A 135 -2.56 -14.89 8.89
C GLU A 135 -2.96 -15.43 7.49
N ASN A 136 -3.80 -14.67 6.78
CA ASN A 136 -4.34 -15.02 5.47
C ASN A 136 -3.53 -14.47 4.27
N ASP A 137 -2.49 -13.65 4.49
CA ASP A 137 -1.73 -13.02 3.41
C ASP A 137 -0.21 -13.10 3.64
N PRO A 138 0.42 -14.25 3.33
CA PRO A 138 1.86 -14.45 3.48
C PRO A 138 2.69 -13.68 2.44
N SER A 139 2.05 -12.86 1.59
CA SER A 139 2.75 -12.09 0.55
C SER A 139 3.40 -10.80 1.06
N ARG A 140 3.17 -10.48 2.34
CA ARG A 140 3.63 -9.27 3.02
C ARG A 140 4.88 -9.54 3.85
N SER A 141 5.68 -8.49 4.05
CA SER A 141 6.82 -8.59 4.96
C SER A 141 6.35 -8.59 6.41
N TYR A 142 7.00 -9.42 7.23
CA TYR A 142 6.77 -9.47 8.68
C TYR A 142 7.52 -8.36 9.41
N PHE A 143 8.64 -7.94 8.87
CA PHE A 143 9.49 -6.93 9.46
C PHE A 143 10.30 -6.23 8.38
N GLN A 144 10.77 -5.03 8.68
CA GLN A 144 11.64 -4.30 7.79
C GLN A 144 12.78 -3.62 8.56
N LEU A 145 13.92 -3.48 7.90
CA LEU A 145 15.14 -2.89 8.44
C LEU A 145 15.66 -1.87 7.44
N VAL A 146 16.16 -0.73 7.92
CA VAL A 146 16.75 0.30 7.05
C VAL A 146 18.23 0.40 7.35
N PHE A 147 19.04 0.35 6.29
CA PHE A 147 20.47 0.65 6.35
C PHE A 147 20.82 1.59 5.20
N GLY A 148 21.23 2.82 5.53
CA GLY A 148 21.50 3.85 4.53
C GLY A 148 20.33 4.07 3.57
N ARG A 149 20.52 3.75 2.29
CA ARG A 149 19.53 3.90 1.21
C ARG A 149 18.80 2.61 0.85
N THR A 150 18.98 1.56 1.65
CA THR A 150 18.43 0.23 1.43
C THR A 150 17.39 -0.09 2.50
N LEU A 151 16.21 -0.53 2.04
CA LEU A 151 15.15 -1.06 2.88
C LEU A 151 15.12 -2.57 2.71
N TYR A 152 15.45 -3.32 3.76
CA TYR A 152 15.37 -4.78 3.78
C TYR A 152 14.01 -5.23 4.27
N LYS A 153 13.32 -6.05 3.46
CA LYS A 153 12.03 -6.65 3.79
C LYS A 153 12.17 -8.12 4.12
N ILE A 154 11.64 -8.52 5.28
CA ILE A 154 11.75 -9.87 5.82
C ILE A 154 10.44 -10.62 5.58
N PHE A 155 10.49 -11.73 4.87
CA PHE A 155 9.35 -12.57 4.51
C PHE A 155 9.52 -13.98 5.11
N VAL A 156 8.39 -14.59 5.46
CA VAL A 156 8.31 -16.03 5.73
C VAL A 156 7.61 -16.67 4.55
N ILE A 157 8.33 -17.50 3.80
CA ILE A 157 7.86 -18.03 2.51
C ILE A 157 7.88 -19.55 2.45
N GLU A 158 7.13 -20.12 1.52
CA GLU A 158 7.26 -21.54 1.18
C GLU A 158 8.60 -21.82 0.51
N PRO A 159 9.21 -22.99 0.73
CA PRO A 159 10.38 -23.40 -0.04
C PRO A 159 10.04 -23.63 -1.52
N GLY A 160 11.05 -23.49 -2.37
CA GLY A 160 10.97 -23.75 -3.81
C GLY A 160 11.71 -22.71 -4.65
N ARG A 161 11.47 -22.77 -5.95
CA ARG A 161 12.01 -21.82 -6.92
C ARG A 161 11.08 -20.63 -7.07
N TYR A 162 11.60 -19.42 -6.94
CA TYR A 162 10.87 -18.18 -7.17
C TYR A 162 11.38 -17.48 -8.41
N THR A 163 10.46 -16.85 -9.14
CA THR A 163 10.76 -16.03 -10.32
C THR A 163 9.98 -14.73 -10.25
N ILE A 164 10.51 -13.67 -10.88
CA ILE A 164 9.74 -12.43 -11.05
C ILE A 164 8.69 -12.64 -12.14
N THR A 165 7.42 -12.46 -11.76
CA THR A 165 6.26 -12.65 -12.64
C THR A 165 5.51 -11.35 -12.91
N GLY A 166 5.79 -10.30 -12.15
CA GLY A 166 5.13 -9.03 -12.34
C GLY A 166 5.82 -7.84 -11.70
N VAL A 167 5.41 -6.65 -12.16
CA VAL A 167 5.76 -5.37 -11.56
C VAL A 167 4.52 -4.50 -11.49
N SER A 168 4.41 -3.69 -10.46
CA SER A 168 3.34 -2.70 -10.35
C SER A 168 3.85 -1.38 -9.85
N TYR A 169 3.24 -0.30 -10.32
CA TYR A 169 3.57 1.07 -9.93
C TYR A 169 2.47 2.04 -10.35
N VAL A 170 2.53 3.24 -9.79
CA VAL A 170 1.65 4.35 -10.17
C VAL A 170 2.41 5.29 -11.11
N LEU A 171 1.73 5.73 -12.16
CA LEU A 171 2.14 6.85 -13.01
C LEU A 171 1.27 8.07 -12.69
N PRO A 172 1.74 9.00 -11.84
CA PRO A 172 1.10 10.29 -11.61
C PRO A 172 0.93 11.08 -12.90
N ARG A 173 -0.04 12.00 -12.89
CA ARG A 173 -0.26 13.01 -13.94
C ARG A 173 -0.32 12.43 -15.36
N THR A 174 -0.78 11.19 -15.49
CA THR A 174 -0.86 10.46 -16.77
C THR A 174 -2.31 10.40 -17.21
N ALA A 175 -2.60 11.10 -18.32
CA ALA A 175 -3.93 11.20 -18.89
C ALA A 175 -4.45 9.86 -19.43
N ALA A 176 -5.71 9.84 -19.89
CA ALA A 176 -6.29 8.66 -20.52
C ALA A 176 -5.51 8.37 -21.80
N PHE A 177 -5.08 7.13 -21.95
CA PHE A 177 -4.51 6.71 -23.22
C PHE A 177 -5.60 6.75 -24.28
N GLU A 178 -5.22 7.12 -25.50
CA GLU A 178 -6.12 7.09 -26.64
C GLU A 178 -6.70 5.69 -26.86
N ALA A 179 -7.89 5.65 -27.46
CA ALA A 179 -8.67 4.46 -27.73
C ALA A 179 -7.86 3.34 -28.44
N PRO A 180 -8.29 2.06 -28.34
CA PRO A 180 -7.51 0.89 -28.70
C PRO A 180 -6.74 0.98 -30.02
N GLY A 181 -5.49 0.53 -30.00
CA GLY A 181 -4.73 0.15 -31.18
C GLY A 181 -5.48 -0.86 -32.05
N GLY A 182 -5.01 -1.04 -33.28
CA GLY A 182 -5.72 -1.74 -34.35
C GLY A 182 -6.25 -3.13 -33.98
N ARG A 183 -7.25 -3.61 -34.72
CA ARG A 183 -7.97 -4.87 -34.47
C ARG A 183 -7.07 -6.13 -34.36
N ASN A 184 -5.81 -6.06 -34.79
CA ASN A 184 -4.86 -7.18 -34.87
C ASN A 184 -3.61 -6.97 -33.99
N ILE A 185 -3.79 -6.85 -32.67
CA ILE A 185 -2.66 -6.77 -31.72
C ILE A 185 -2.10 -8.18 -31.48
N LYS A 186 -0.86 -8.42 -31.90
CA LYS A 186 -0.15 -9.69 -31.65
C LYS A 186 0.31 -9.78 -30.18
N PRO A 187 0.05 -10.85 -29.42
CA PRO A 187 0.58 -10.95 -28.06
C PRO A 187 2.11 -10.79 -28.02
N SER A 188 2.63 -10.10 -27.01
CA SER A 188 4.08 -10.07 -26.78
C SER A 188 4.53 -11.34 -26.07
N SER A 189 5.68 -11.86 -26.48
CA SER A 189 6.35 -12.98 -25.79
C SER A 189 6.87 -12.59 -24.40
N LEU A 190 7.04 -11.30 -24.14
CA LEU A 190 7.45 -10.78 -22.83
C LEU A 190 6.28 -10.74 -21.83
N GLY A 191 5.05 -10.61 -22.32
CA GLY A 191 3.85 -10.47 -21.51
C GLY A 191 3.10 -9.18 -21.81
N HIS A 192 2.35 -8.68 -20.83
CA HIS A 192 1.44 -7.55 -21.02
C HIS A 192 1.38 -6.68 -19.79
N LEU A 193 0.83 -5.49 -19.92
CA LEU A 193 0.47 -4.69 -18.78
C LEU A 193 -0.97 -4.25 -18.82
N MET A 194 -1.51 -4.04 -17.63
CA MET A 194 -2.83 -3.49 -17.38
C MET A 194 -2.67 -2.07 -16.85
N LEU A 195 -3.41 -1.14 -17.43
CA LEU A 195 -3.49 0.26 -17.03
C LEU A 195 -4.88 0.50 -16.48
N LYS A 196 -4.98 0.80 -15.20
CA LYS A 196 -6.24 1.18 -14.55
C LYS A 196 -6.24 2.67 -14.26
N ALA A 197 -7.32 3.36 -14.63
CA ALA A 197 -7.50 4.76 -14.27
C ALA A 197 -7.71 4.90 -12.75
N GLN A 198 -7.04 5.87 -12.14
CA GLN A 198 -7.25 6.24 -10.76
C GLN A 198 -7.02 7.75 -10.57
N LYS A 199 -7.44 8.25 -9.42
CA LYS A 199 -7.14 9.61 -8.98
C LYS A 199 -6.19 9.53 -7.79
N ILE A 200 -5.23 10.42 -7.75
CA ILE A 200 -4.33 10.59 -6.61
C ILE A 200 -4.41 12.05 -6.15
N ASP A 201 -4.27 12.24 -4.85
CA ASP A 201 -4.14 13.57 -4.28
C ASP A 201 -2.66 13.88 -4.07
N GLU A 202 -2.23 15.02 -4.59
CA GLU A 202 -0.92 15.60 -4.31
C GLU A 202 -1.13 16.88 -3.48
N PHE A 203 -0.28 17.07 -2.47
CA PHE A 203 -0.32 18.25 -1.61
C PHE A 203 0.76 19.22 -2.05
N GLU A 204 0.36 20.28 -2.74
CA GLU A 204 1.26 21.32 -3.19
C GLU A 204 1.46 22.35 -2.09
N ARG A 205 2.71 22.63 -1.75
CA ARG A 205 3.07 23.76 -0.89
C ARG A 205 3.15 25.03 -1.72
N GLY A 206 2.63 26.12 -1.16
CA GLY A 206 2.66 27.45 -1.76
C GLY A 206 2.47 28.54 -0.73
N GLN A 207 2.22 29.75 -1.19
CA GLN A 207 1.89 30.90 -0.34
C GLN A 207 0.46 31.33 -0.67
N LYS A 208 -0.33 31.66 0.35
CA LYS A 208 -1.61 32.36 0.18
C LYS A 208 -1.56 33.69 0.88
N TRP A 209 -2.22 34.69 0.30
CA TRP A 209 -2.41 35.96 0.98
C TRP A 209 -3.51 35.81 2.03
N GLU A 210 -3.24 36.22 3.26
CA GLU A 210 -4.25 36.37 4.31
C GLU A 210 -4.35 37.85 4.70
N ASP A 211 -5.58 38.32 4.87
CA ASP A 211 -5.83 39.67 5.36
C ASP A 211 -5.59 39.78 6.86
N ALA A 212 -5.35 41.01 7.34
CA ALA A 212 -5.17 41.27 8.76
C ALA A 212 -6.45 40.90 9.54
N SER A 213 -6.30 40.13 10.61
CA SER A 213 -7.42 39.79 11.49
C SER A 213 -7.49 40.74 12.68
N TYR A 214 -8.71 41.02 13.15
CA TYR A 214 -8.96 41.91 14.28
C TYR A 214 -9.89 41.20 15.27
N ARG A 215 -9.63 41.40 16.56
CA ARG A 215 -10.51 40.99 17.65
C ARG A 215 -10.98 42.23 18.40
N THR A 216 -12.28 42.30 18.68
CA THR A 216 -12.82 43.30 19.59
C THR A 216 -12.59 42.83 21.02
N GLU A 217 -11.94 43.65 21.82
CA GLU A 217 -11.71 43.44 23.24
C GLU A 217 -12.43 44.55 24.01
N THR A 218 -13.29 44.18 24.95
CA THR A 218 -13.93 45.13 25.86
C THR A 218 -12.94 45.45 26.98
N VAL A 219 -12.48 46.69 27.04
CA VAL A 219 -11.60 47.17 28.09
C VAL A 219 -12.46 47.80 29.19
N GLU A 220 -12.25 47.36 30.43
CA GLU A 220 -12.82 48.03 31.61
C GLU A 220 -11.77 48.95 32.23
N GLU A 221 -12.13 50.21 32.44
CA GLU A 221 -11.32 51.18 33.16
C GLU A 221 -12.07 51.73 34.37
N ASP A 222 -11.38 51.76 35.51
CA ASP A 222 -11.85 52.41 36.73
C ASP A 222 -11.49 53.89 36.68
N TYR A 223 -12.47 54.78 36.73
CA TYR A 223 -12.23 56.22 36.85
C TYR A 223 -12.87 56.77 38.13
N CYS A 224 -12.23 57.82 38.66
CA CYS A 224 -12.69 58.45 39.89
C CYS A 224 -13.87 59.38 39.61
N THR A 225 -15.01 59.15 40.25
CA THR A 225 -16.20 60.01 40.11
C THR A 225 -16.30 61.08 41.19
N SER A 226 -15.58 60.92 42.31
CA SER A 226 -15.50 61.93 43.36
C SER A 226 -14.14 61.92 44.08
N VAL A 227 -13.59 63.11 44.31
CA VAL A 227 -12.30 63.31 44.99
C VAL A 227 -12.48 64.11 46.28
N ARG A 228 -11.68 63.78 47.30
CA ARG A 228 -11.62 64.55 48.55
C ARG A 228 -10.76 65.79 48.34
N VAL A 229 -11.34 66.98 48.48
CA VAL A 229 -10.72 68.29 48.15
C VAL A 229 -9.42 68.57 48.92
N VAL A 230 -9.25 67.99 50.11
CA VAL A 230 -8.14 68.33 51.02
C VAL A 230 -6.82 67.64 50.64
N ASN A 231 -6.89 66.44 50.04
CA ASN A 231 -5.73 65.62 49.71
C ASN A 231 -5.80 64.98 48.31
N ASN A 232 -6.80 65.37 47.51
CA ASN A 232 -7.06 64.84 46.17
C ASN A 232 -7.25 63.31 46.11
N GLU A 233 -7.61 62.69 47.22
CA GLU A 233 -7.82 61.24 47.30
C GLU A 233 -9.13 60.82 46.64
N CYS A 234 -9.12 59.75 45.83
CA CYS A 234 -10.31 59.25 45.16
C CYS A 234 -11.26 58.56 46.14
N MET A 235 -12.45 59.11 46.33
CA MET A 235 -13.44 58.63 47.29
C MET A 235 -14.45 57.65 46.68
N SER A 236 -14.71 57.74 45.37
CA SER A 236 -15.62 56.83 44.68
C SER A 236 -15.09 56.52 43.28
N ARG A 237 -15.13 55.24 42.90
CA ARG A 237 -14.74 54.74 41.58
C ARG A 237 -15.97 54.24 40.84
N ALA A 238 -16.06 54.54 39.56
CA ALA A 238 -17.00 53.91 38.65
C ALA A 238 -16.23 53.20 37.54
N LYS A 239 -16.84 52.15 36.99
CA LYS A 239 -16.32 51.42 35.85
C LYS A 239 -16.91 51.98 34.57
N THR A 240 -16.08 52.23 33.58
CA THR A 240 -16.52 52.37 32.19
C THR A 240 -16.00 51.18 31.39
N SER A 241 -16.79 50.72 30.44
CA SER A 241 -16.36 49.71 29.47
C SER A 241 -16.53 50.24 28.07
N TYR A 242 -15.52 50.02 27.23
CA TYR A 242 -15.58 50.36 25.81
C TYR A 242 -14.88 49.30 24.98
N ASP A 243 -15.39 49.10 23.77
CA ASP A 243 -14.88 48.10 22.84
C ASP A 243 -13.72 48.67 22.02
N VAL A 244 -12.56 48.02 22.10
CA VAL A 244 -11.38 48.36 21.29
C VAL A 244 -11.15 47.26 20.27
N LYS A 245 -11.08 47.62 18.98
CA LYS A 245 -10.62 46.71 17.94
C LYS A 245 -9.09 46.62 17.99
N ARG A 246 -8.56 45.46 18.37
CA ARG A 246 -7.12 45.18 18.32
C ARG A 246 -6.83 44.22 17.18
N GLN A 247 -5.77 44.51 16.44
CA GLN A 247 -5.30 43.62 15.39
C GLN A 247 -4.68 42.37 16.03
N THR A 248 -5.12 41.20 15.60
CA THR A 248 -4.65 39.90 16.10
C THR A 248 -3.67 39.20 15.15
N SER A 249 -3.66 39.58 13.87
CA SER A 249 -2.64 39.15 12.91
C SER A 249 -2.43 40.21 11.83
N GLU A 250 -1.20 40.29 11.30
CA GLU A 250 -0.87 41.11 10.13
C GLU A 250 -1.35 40.48 8.83
N ALA A 251 -1.62 41.33 7.83
CA ALA A 251 -1.89 40.86 6.47
C ALA A 251 -0.56 40.44 5.83
N GLY A 252 -0.56 39.34 5.09
CA GLY A 252 0.66 38.90 4.41
C GLY A 252 0.55 37.55 3.74
N TRP A 253 1.66 37.17 3.09
CA TRP A 253 1.83 35.83 2.54
C TRP A 253 2.13 34.85 3.66
N VAL A 254 1.27 33.85 3.82
CA VAL A 254 1.46 32.76 4.77
C VAL A 254 1.63 31.44 4.03
N PRO A 255 2.42 30.50 4.57
CA PRO A 255 2.51 29.15 4.03
C PRO A 255 1.13 28.52 3.91
N SER A 256 0.86 27.94 2.75
CA SER A 256 -0.37 27.20 2.46
C SER A 256 -0.06 25.84 1.88
N ILE A 257 -0.94 24.88 2.15
CA ILE A 257 -0.94 23.58 1.51
C ILE A 257 -2.25 23.49 0.74
N GLN A 258 -2.18 23.32 -0.58
CA GLN A 258 -3.33 23.02 -1.41
C GLN A 258 -3.31 21.56 -1.81
N GLN A 259 -4.40 20.86 -1.52
CA GLN A 259 -4.63 19.53 -2.09
C GLN A 259 -5.10 19.69 -3.54
N ARG A 260 -4.45 18.99 -4.46
CA ARG A 260 -4.87 18.88 -5.85
C ARG A 260 -5.03 17.42 -6.23
N THR A 261 -6.16 17.11 -6.86
CA THR A 261 -6.44 15.77 -7.36
C THR A 261 -5.99 15.67 -8.81
N PHE A 262 -5.08 14.74 -9.09
CA PHE A 262 -4.57 14.45 -10.43
C PHE A 262 -5.07 13.11 -10.95
N GLU A 263 -5.20 13.00 -12.27
CA GLU A 263 -5.34 11.69 -12.90
C GLU A 263 -4.02 10.93 -12.86
N ALA A 264 -4.10 9.65 -12.51
CA ALA A 264 -2.96 8.76 -12.51
C ALA A 264 -3.34 7.39 -13.09
N ARG A 265 -2.34 6.58 -13.41
CA ARG A 265 -2.54 5.23 -13.91
C ARG A 265 -1.89 4.24 -12.98
N ASN A 266 -2.66 3.29 -12.47
CA ASN A 266 -2.09 2.11 -11.83
C ASN A 266 -1.64 1.17 -12.94
N VAL A 267 -0.36 0.84 -12.94
CA VAL A 267 0.27 -0.05 -13.90
C VAL A 267 0.51 -1.39 -13.22
N THR A 268 0.05 -2.46 -13.85
CA THR A 268 0.38 -3.83 -13.42
C THR A 268 0.85 -4.60 -14.64
N ALA A 269 2.16 -4.89 -14.71
CA ALA A 269 2.74 -5.68 -15.79
C ALA A 269 2.88 -7.13 -15.35
N THR A 270 2.39 -8.05 -16.18
CA THR A 270 2.62 -9.49 -16.08
C THR A 270 3.72 -9.88 -17.06
N ILE A 271 4.75 -10.53 -16.54
CA ILE A 271 5.97 -10.91 -17.24
C ILE A 271 5.94 -12.43 -17.46
N ASN A 272 5.89 -12.85 -18.72
CA ASN A 272 5.78 -14.27 -19.10
C ASN A 272 7.13 -14.95 -19.29
N LYS A 273 8.23 -14.19 -19.29
CA LYS A 273 9.59 -14.68 -19.50
C LYS A 273 10.39 -14.46 -18.22
N GLU A 274 11.12 -15.48 -17.78
CA GLU A 274 11.94 -15.41 -16.58
C GLU A 274 12.89 -14.21 -16.65
N PHE A 275 12.72 -13.27 -15.72
CA PHE A 275 13.59 -12.09 -15.57
C PHE A 275 14.75 -12.40 -14.64
N ALA A 276 14.43 -12.93 -13.46
CA ALA A 276 15.38 -13.41 -12.46
C ALA A 276 14.74 -14.55 -11.66
N SER A 277 15.59 -15.35 -11.03
CA SER A 277 15.17 -16.49 -10.22
C SER A 277 16.10 -16.75 -9.04
N PHE A 278 15.58 -17.41 -8.02
CA PHE A 278 16.38 -18.03 -6.97
C PHE A 278 15.66 -19.25 -6.42
N ASP A 279 16.41 -20.11 -5.75
CA ASP A 279 15.91 -21.28 -5.05
C ASP A 279 16.10 -21.10 -3.54
N ILE A 280 15.14 -21.54 -2.75
CA ILE A 280 15.20 -21.51 -1.28
C ILE A 280 14.65 -22.82 -0.70
N ALA A 281 15.39 -23.44 0.21
CA ALA A 281 15.02 -24.67 0.88
C ALA A 281 14.34 -24.41 2.23
N ALA A 282 13.63 -25.42 2.74
CA ALA A 282 12.98 -25.33 4.04
C ALA A 282 14.02 -25.11 5.15
N GLY A 283 13.72 -24.23 6.10
CA GLY A 283 14.59 -23.88 7.22
C GLY A 283 15.74 -22.93 6.89
N GLU A 284 15.89 -22.52 5.62
CA GLU A 284 16.90 -21.53 5.25
C GLU A 284 16.54 -20.12 5.73
N VAL A 285 17.57 -19.35 6.04
CA VAL A 285 17.50 -17.93 6.39
C VAL A 285 18.47 -17.20 5.48
N VAL A 286 17.95 -16.54 4.45
CA VAL A 286 18.77 -15.99 3.36
C VAL A 286 18.44 -14.55 3.05
N VAL A 287 19.46 -13.77 2.72
CA VAL A 287 19.33 -12.48 2.05
C VAL A 287 19.67 -12.67 0.59
N THR A 288 18.83 -12.15 -0.31
CA THR A 288 19.09 -12.10 -1.74
C THR A 288 19.35 -10.67 -2.17
N ASP A 289 19.80 -10.47 -3.40
CA ASP A 289 19.63 -9.16 -4.04
C ASP A 289 18.16 -8.86 -4.29
N GLY A 290 17.86 -7.58 -4.37
CA GLY A 290 16.57 -7.02 -4.70
C GLY A 290 16.53 -6.52 -6.13
N LEU A 291 15.35 -6.57 -6.75
CA LEU A 291 15.12 -6.00 -8.06
C LEU A 291 13.95 -5.01 -7.95
N PHE A 292 14.28 -3.73 -7.84
CA PHE A 292 13.32 -2.65 -7.65
C PHE A 292 12.74 -2.18 -8.98
N ALA A 293 11.41 -2.10 -9.03
CA ALA A 293 10.67 -1.56 -10.16
C ALA A 293 10.63 -0.02 -10.08
N GLU A 294 11.75 0.63 -10.38
CA GLU A 294 11.83 2.10 -10.46
C GLU A 294 10.88 2.62 -11.54
N PRO A 295 9.77 3.31 -11.19
CA PRO A 295 8.72 3.63 -12.17
C PRO A 295 9.16 4.75 -13.12
N PRO A 296 8.97 4.68 -14.44
CA PRO A 296 8.34 3.60 -15.19
C PRO A 296 9.32 2.42 -15.38
N ALA A 297 8.94 1.25 -14.86
CA ALA A 297 9.72 0.03 -14.99
C ALA A 297 9.40 -0.77 -16.28
N ALA A 298 8.35 -0.41 -17.03
CA ALA A 298 7.93 -1.11 -18.23
C ALA A 298 7.71 -0.17 -19.43
N VAL A 299 8.08 -0.63 -20.62
CA VAL A 299 7.84 0.04 -21.90
C VAL A 299 6.77 -0.72 -22.69
N LEU A 300 5.80 0.05 -23.18
CA LEU A 300 4.70 -0.44 -24.01
C LEU A 300 5.16 -0.62 -25.45
N ARG A 301 4.77 -1.73 -26.07
CA ARG A 301 4.91 -1.84 -27.52
C ARG A 301 3.97 -0.85 -28.20
N ASN A 302 4.49 -0.08 -29.14
CA ASN A 302 3.71 0.95 -29.82
C ASN A 302 2.40 0.40 -30.44
N LYS A 303 1.31 1.15 -30.33
CA LYS A 303 -0.04 0.82 -30.84
C LYS A 303 -0.55 -0.58 -30.42
N SER A 304 -0.14 -1.09 -29.26
CA SER A 304 -0.52 -2.42 -28.77
C SER A 304 -1.59 -2.42 -27.66
N CYS A 305 -2.11 -1.26 -27.30
CA CYS A 305 -3.10 -1.12 -26.24
C CYS A 305 -4.50 -1.45 -26.76
N LYS A 306 -5.31 -2.16 -25.98
CA LYS A 306 -6.73 -2.38 -26.21
C LYS A 306 -7.52 -2.33 -24.91
N GLN A 307 -8.79 -1.98 -25.00
CA GLN A 307 -9.70 -2.05 -23.86
C GLN A 307 -9.79 -3.51 -23.39
N ALA A 308 -9.58 -3.75 -22.11
CA ALA A 308 -9.76 -5.07 -21.50
C ALA A 308 -11.13 -5.18 -20.82
N ASP A 309 -11.55 -4.13 -20.11
CA ASP A 309 -12.88 -3.96 -19.52
C ASP A 309 -13.19 -2.46 -19.34
N GLN A 310 -14.24 -2.09 -18.61
CA GLN A 310 -14.66 -0.69 -18.46
C GLN A 310 -13.60 0.24 -17.83
N GLU A 311 -12.72 -0.28 -16.96
CA GLU A 311 -11.77 0.53 -16.19
C GLU A 311 -10.31 0.27 -16.54
N ARG A 312 -10.04 -0.82 -17.29
CA ARG A 312 -8.69 -1.28 -17.58
C ARG A 312 -8.43 -1.40 -19.06
N MET A 313 -7.25 -0.94 -19.46
CA MET A 313 -6.67 -1.25 -20.76
C MET A 313 -5.54 -2.26 -20.63
N ARG A 314 -5.42 -3.13 -21.61
CA ARG A 314 -4.30 -4.06 -21.76
C ARG A 314 -3.38 -3.58 -22.89
N CYS A 315 -2.10 -3.45 -22.62
CA CYS A 315 -1.07 -3.19 -23.62
C CYS A 315 -0.04 -4.32 -23.62
N GLU A 316 0.60 -4.57 -24.76
CA GLU A 316 1.62 -5.61 -24.86
C GLU A 316 2.99 -5.04 -24.48
N LEU A 317 3.79 -5.80 -23.74
CA LEU A 317 5.10 -5.35 -23.26
C LEU A 317 6.14 -5.38 -24.37
N GLU A 318 6.93 -4.32 -24.49
CA GLU A 318 8.14 -4.29 -25.30
C GLU A 318 9.38 -4.53 -24.45
N GLN A 319 9.42 -3.93 -23.26
CA GLN A 319 10.56 -4.00 -22.36
C GLN A 319 10.13 -3.92 -20.89
N VAL A 320 10.88 -4.58 -20.01
CA VAL A 320 10.85 -4.37 -18.56
C VAL A 320 12.28 -4.10 -18.09
N THR A 321 12.45 -3.10 -17.22
CA THR A 321 13.73 -2.70 -16.63
C THR A 321 13.61 -2.68 -15.12
N LEU A 322 14.51 -3.36 -14.41
CA LEU A 322 14.57 -3.38 -12.95
C LEU A 322 15.95 -2.98 -12.48
N VAL A 323 16.00 -2.33 -11.31
CA VAL A 323 17.24 -1.88 -10.69
C VAL A 323 17.66 -2.89 -9.64
N GLN A 324 18.89 -3.38 -9.72
CA GLN A 324 19.43 -4.29 -8.71
C GLN A 324 19.86 -3.51 -7.47
N LEU A 325 19.43 -3.97 -6.30
CA LEU A 325 19.96 -3.56 -5.01
C LEU A 325 20.67 -4.76 -4.39
N LEU A 326 21.91 -4.57 -3.97
CA LEU A 326 22.70 -5.66 -3.41
C LEU A 326 22.19 -6.04 -2.01
N GLY A 327 22.06 -7.34 -1.78
CA GLY A 327 21.74 -7.88 -0.48
C GLY A 327 23.00 -8.12 0.34
N GLU A 328 23.25 -7.31 1.36
CA GLU A 328 24.46 -7.42 2.16
C GLU A 328 24.14 -7.99 3.55
N VAL A 329 24.72 -9.17 3.86
CA VAL A 329 24.53 -9.85 5.15
C VAL A 329 24.95 -8.94 6.32
N GLU A 330 26.07 -8.24 6.14
CA GLU A 330 26.61 -7.37 7.18
C GLU A 330 25.76 -6.11 7.39
N GLU A 331 25.12 -5.56 6.35
CA GLU A 331 24.17 -4.46 6.53
C GLU A 331 22.97 -4.89 7.36
N VAL A 332 22.41 -6.08 7.09
CA VAL A 332 21.29 -6.61 7.87
C VAL A 332 21.69 -6.84 9.33
N ARG A 333 22.87 -7.42 9.58
CA ARG A 333 23.39 -7.68 10.94
C ARG A 333 23.68 -6.40 11.73
N ASN A 334 24.15 -5.36 11.05
CA ASN A 334 24.50 -4.07 11.67
C ASN A 334 23.36 -3.04 11.62
N SER A 335 22.18 -3.42 11.12
CA SER A 335 20.99 -2.59 11.14
C SER A 335 20.30 -2.58 12.51
N GLN A 336 19.09 -2.01 12.58
CA GLN A 336 18.28 -1.97 13.80
C GLN A 336 18.06 -3.39 14.36
N ASN A 337 18.38 -3.62 15.63
CA ASN A 337 18.23 -4.94 16.24
C ASN A 337 16.74 -5.24 16.51
N PRO A 338 16.14 -6.30 15.93
CA PRO A 338 14.73 -6.63 16.17
C PRO A 338 14.39 -6.85 17.65
N ALA A 339 15.37 -7.26 18.48
CA ALA A 339 15.18 -7.43 19.91
C ALA A 339 14.77 -6.12 20.60
N ASP A 340 15.26 -4.97 20.14
CA ASP A 340 14.93 -3.64 20.68
C ASP A 340 13.45 -3.28 20.43
N TYR A 341 12.84 -3.92 19.43
CA TYR A 341 11.43 -3.78 19.09
C TYR A 341 10.56 -4.88 19.73
N GLY A 342 11.14 -5.76 20.55
CA GLY A 342 10.41 -6.86 21.19
C GLY A 342 10.31 -8.12 20.33
N LEU A 343 11.24 -8.33 19.39
CA LEU A 343 11.36 -9.52 18.54
C LEU A 343 12.72 -10.24 18.73
N PRO A 344 13.06 -10.71 19.94
CA PRO A 344 14.36 -11.34 20.21
C PRO A 344 14.58 -12.67 19.48
N LYS A 345 13.53 -13.45 19.18
CA LYS A 345 13.69 -14.70 18.41
C LYS A 345 14.01 -14.41 16.95
N LEU A 346 13.39 -13.38 16.38
CA LEU A 346 13.76 -12.90 15.05
C LEU A 346 15.24 -12.46 15.02
N ALA A 347 15.68 -11.67 15.99
CA ALA A 347 17.08 -11.25 16.10
C ALA A 347 18.05 -12.44 16.14
N ASN A 348 17.73 -13.48 16.92
CA ASN A 348 18.53 -14.69 16.97
C ASN A 348 18.60 -15.41 15.61
N ILE A 349 17.49 -15.51 14.88
CA ILE A 349 17.48 -16.17 13.58
C ILE A 349 18.27 -15.38 12.53
N LEU A 350 18.19 -14.04 12.55
CA LEU A 350 18.96 -13.20 11.63
C LEU A 350 20.48 -13.31 11.86
N SER A 351 20.93 -13.82 13.02
CA SER A 351 22.35 -14.11 13.22
C SER A 351 22.87 -15.22 12.29
N GLU A 352 22.01 -16.18 11.91
CA GLU A 352 22.33 -17.30 11.02
C GLU A 352 22.21 -16.93 9.52
N LEU A 353 21.93 -15.67 9.21
CA LEU A 353 21.70 -15.19 7.85
C LEU A 353 22.87 -15.50 6.90
N THR A 354 22.53 -15.98 5.70
CA THR A 354 23.48 -16.21 4.62
C THR A 354 23.05 -15.51 3.33
N TYR A 355 24.00 -15.21 2.46
CA TYR A 355 23.69 -14.64 1.15
C TYR A 355 23.26 -15.73 0.15
N ARG A 356 22.24 -15.43 -0.66
CA ARG A 356 21.78 -16.27 -1.77
C ARG A 356 21.82 -15.45 -3.05
N GLN A 357 22.69 -15.86 -3.96
CA GLN A 357 22.80 -15.26 -5.29
C GLN A 357 21.51 -15.50 -6.10
N ILE A 358 21.05 -14.44 -6.79
CA ILE A 358 19.97 -14.53 -7.76
C ILE A 358 20.52 -14.76 -9.17
N ASP A 359 19.82 -15.56 -9.96
CA ASP A 359 20.13 -15.83 -11.36
C ASP A 359 19.32 -14.88 -12.25
N ILE A 360 19.94 -13.78 -12.67
CA ILE A 360 19.34 -12.75 -13.52
C ILE A 360 19.48 -13.14 -15.00
N LYS A 361 18.35 -13.34 -15.69
CA LYS A 361 18.29 -13.64 -17.14
C LYS A 361 18.20 -12.39 -18.01
N ALA A 362 17.81 -11.27 -17.42
CA ALA A 362 17.82 -9.96 -18.07
C ALA A 362 19.26 -9.50 -18.35
N ARG A 363 19.43 -8.61 -19.34
CA ARG A 363 20.75 -8.06 -19.68
C ARG A 363 20.99 -6.79 -18.90
N GLU A 364 22.18 -6.64 -18.34
CA GLU A 364 22.60 -5.35 -17.79
C GLU A 364 22.58 -4.28 -18.89
N THR A 365 22.12 -3.10 -18.52
CA THR A 365 21.97 -1.94 -19.40
C THR A 365 22.39 -0.68 -18.67
N PRO A 366 22.99 0.30 -19.37
CA PRO A 366 23.31 1.59 -18.76
C PRO A 366 22.04 2.24 -18.18
N GLY A 367 22.05 2.46 -16.87
CA GLY A 367 20.98 3.14 -16.13
C GLY A 367 21.52 4.36 -15.41
N LYS A 368 20.64 5.32 -15.11
CA LYS A 368 20.96 6.47 -14.25
C LYS A 368 20.44 6.29 -12.82
N SER A 369 20.01 5.08 -12.49
CA SER A 369 19.44 4.80 -11.19
C SER A 369 20.46 5.04 -10.09
N VAL A 370 20.02 5.69 -9.02
CA VAL A 370 20.86 6.02 -7.87
C VAL A 370 21.00 4.87 -6.89
N TRP A 371 20.25 3.77 -7.08
CA TRP A 371 20.30 2.59 -6.22
C TRP A 371 21.21 1.48 -6.74
N GLY A 372 21.44 1.37 -8.05
CA GLY A 372 22.29 0.32 -8.61
C GLY A 372 22.17 0.11 -10.12
N PRO A 373 22.81 -0.95 -10.66
CA PRO A 373 22.77 -1.26 -12.07
C PRO A 373 21.36 -1.65 -12.53
N SER A 374 21.04 -1.33 -13.78
CA SER A 374 19.72 -1.59 -14.38
C SER A 374 19.77 -2.81 -15.30
N TYR A 375 18.83 -3.73 -15.13
CA TYR A 375 18.70 -4.93 -15.95
C TYR A 375 17.45 -4.86 -16.79
N THR A 376 17.58 -5.17 -18.08
CA THR A 376 16.53 -5.03 -19.07
C THR A 376 16.20 -6.37 -19.72
N LEU A 377 14.90 -6.69 -19.77
CA LEU A 377 14.34 -7.80 -20.52
C LEU A 377 13.46 -7.26 -21.65
N LYS A 378 13.76 -7.63 -22.90
CA LYS A 378 13.01 -7.21 -24.11
C LYS A 378 12.18 -8.33 -24.70
N ALA A 379 11.05 -7.96 -25.33
CA ALA A 379 10.36 -8.79 -26.29
C ALA A 379 11.31 -9.03 -27.47
N LYS A 380 11.58 -10.30 -27.79
CA LYS A 380 12.56 -10.69 -28.83
C LYS A 380 12.24 -10.09 -30.19
#